data_AF-A0A660QT31-F1
#
_entry.id   AF-A0A660QT31-F1
#
_cell.length_a   1.000
_cell.length_b   1.000
_cell.length_c   1.000
_cell.angle_alpha   90.00
_cell.angle_beta   90.00
_cell.angle_gamma   90.00
#
_symmetry.space_group_name_H-M   'P 1'
#
loop_
_entity.id
_entity.type
_entity.pdbx_description
1 polymer ?
#
loop_
_entity_poly.entity_id
_entity_poly.type
_entity_poly.pdbx_seq_one_letter_code
_entity_poly.pdbx_strand_id
1 'polypeptide(L)'
;PRAAATDLEKRDTYGKAFLQMTNLWVGHEGVKQFVFGKRIAEIAAELMGVSGTRLYHDQALFKEGRGGYTPWHQDQHYWPLDTVNTITVWMPLVDLTADMGIMQFASRSHVNGYLSEMGAISDESETMIDEFVEGKGYEATGQPVMKAGDATFHYGWTLHRAPGNQTDTMREVMTTIYFADGTRILKPDNPWREDDLKNWLGGGRPGDLAQGELNPLLYSA
;
A
#
# COMPACT_ATOMS: atom_id res chain seq x y z
N PRO A 1 20.75 -17.81 2.55
CA PRO A 1 20.96 -17.48 3.98
C PRO A 1 19.98 -16.39 4.41
N ARG A 2 18.96 -16.73 5.23
CA ARG A 2 18.08 -15.73 5.84
C ARG A 2 18.95 -14.79 6.67
N ALA A 3 18.95 -13.50 6.35
CA ALA A 3 19.48 -12.51 7.26
C ALA A 3 18.71 -12.67 8.58
N ALA A 4 19.42 -12.88 9.69
CA ALA A 4 18.79 -12.90 11.00
C ALA A 4 18.10 -11.55 11.19
N ALA A 5 16.78 -11.57 11.32
CA ALA A 5 16.01 -10.36 11.55
C ALA A 5 16.55 -9.70 12.83
N THR A 6 16.89 -8.42 12.76
CA THR A 6 17.31 -7.64 13.92
C THR A 6 16.22 -7.69 14.98
N ASP A 7 16.62 -7.74 16.24
CA ASP A 7 15.72 -7.67 17.39
C ASP A 7 14.69 -6.53 17.22
N LEU A 8 13.39 -6.84 17.37
CA LEU A 8 12.27 -5.91 17.14
C LEU A 8 12.50 -4.59 17.88
N GLU A 9 13.03 -4.66 19.12
CA GLU A 9 13.27 -3.46 19.93
C GLU A 9 14.30 -2.49 19.36
N LYS A 10 15.17 -2.97 18.46
CA LYS A 10 16.27 -2.20 17.87
C LYS A 10 15.94 -1.60 16.50
N ARG A 11 14.73 -1.82 15.98
CA ARG A 11 14.28 -1.27 14.70
C ARG A 11 13.66 0.13 14.88
N ASP A 12 13.67 0.95 13.85
CA ASP A 12 12.94 2.23 13.83
C ASP A 12 11.42 2.00 13.80
N THR A 13 10.61 3.07 13.92
CA THR A 13 9.13 2.96 13.99
C THR A 13 8.56 2.15 12.82
N TYR A 14 9.11 2.33 11.61
CA TYR A 14 8.71 1.57 10.43
C TYR A 14 9.13 0.10 10.51
N GLY A 15 10.38 -0.19 10.87
CA GLY A 15 10.89 -1.55 11.02
C GLY A 15 10.28 -2.33 12.19
N LYS A 16 9.77 -1.64 13.21
CA LYS A 16 8.93 -2.22 14.28
C LYS A 16 7.53 -2.57 13.80
N ALA A 17 7.05 -1.98 12.71
CA ALA A 17 5.68 -2.14 12.24
C ALA A 17 5.45 -3.46 11.48
N PHE A 18 6.40 -3.90 10.64
CA PHE A 18 6.34 -5.19 9.93
C PHE A 18 7.67 -5.52 9.22
N LEU A 19 7.85 -6.80 8.87
CA LEU A 19 8.78 -7.21 7.82
C LEU A 19 8.09 -7.04 6.46
N GLN A 20 8.81 -6.47 5.50
CA GLN A 20 8.31 -6.18 4.16
C GLN A 20 9.16 -6.90 3.11
N MET A 21 8.49 -7.48 2.13
CA MET A 21 9.10 -7.95 0.90
C MET A 21 8.32 -7.33 -0.25
N THR A 22 8.99 -6.84 -1.29
CA THR A 22 8.36 -6.22 -2.46
C THR A 22 8.73 -6.98 -3.73
N ASN A 23 7.92 -6.85 -4.78
CA ASN A 23 8.14 -7.52 -6.07
C ASN A 23 8.38 -9.03 -5.95
N LEU A 24 7.64 -9.71 -5.05
CA LEU A 24 7.76 -11.15 -4.87
C LEU A 24 7.42 -11.90 -6.16
N TRP A 25 6.54 -11.35 -7.00
CA TRP A 25 6.17 -11.94 -8.29
C TRP A 25 7.37 -12.18 -9.21
N VAL A 26 8.43 -11.35 -9.11
CA VAL A 26 9.62 -11.45 -9.97
C VAL A 26 10.40 -12.73 -9.70
N GLY A 27 10.43 -13.18 -8.44
CA GLY A 27 11.21 -14.33 -8.00
C GLY A 27 10.41 -15.58 -7.68
N HIS A 28 9.06 -15.51 -7.65
CA HIS A 28 8.23 -16.61 -7.16
C HIS A 28 7.00 -16.85 -8.04
N GLU A 29 7.02 -17.94 -8.81
CA GLU A 29 5.98 -18.26 -9.81
C GLU A 29 4.58 -18.37 -9.18
N GLY A 30 4.45 -18.97 -8.00
CA GLY A 30 3.15 -19.04 -7.31
C GLY A 30 2.60 -17.68 -6.90
N VAL A 31 3.48 -16.71 -6.58
CA VAL A 31 3.04 -15.34 -6.26
C VAL A 31 2.69 -14.61 -7.54
N LYS A 32 3.47 -14.81 -8.61
CA LYS A 32 3.17 -14.27 -9.93
C LYS A 32 1.79 -14.69 -10.43
N GLN A 33 1.43 -15.97 -10.30
CA GLN A 33 0.09 -16.46 -10.67
C GLN A 33 -1.02 -15.73 -9.93
N PHE A 34 -0.84 -15.45 -8.64
CA PHE A 34 -1.80 -14.68 -7.84
C PHE A 34 -1.85 -13.20 -8.28
N VAL A 35 -0.69 -12.52 -8.33
CA VAL A 35 -0.56 -11.10 -8.66
C VAL A 35 -1.06 -10.80 -10.09
N PHE A 36 -0.84 -11.71 -11.03
CA PHE A 36 -1.26 -11.56 -12.43
C PHE A 36 -2.69 -12.05 -12.66
N GLY A 37 -3.42 -12.41 -11.58
CA GLY A 37 -4.80 -12.84 -11.65
C GLY A 37 -5.72 -11.73 -12.18
N LYS A 38 -6.28 -11.95 -13.37
CA LYS A 38 -7.15 -10.97 -14.06
C LYS A 38 -8.32 -10.47 -13.22
N ARG A 39 -8.91 -11.34 -12.37
CA ARG A 39 -10.09 -11.01 -11.56
C ARG A 39 -9.86 -9.85 -10.60
N ILE A 40 -8.72 -9.80 -9.92
CA ILE A 40 -8.43 -8.71 -8.97
C ILE A 40 -8.12 -7.42 -9.73
N ALA A 41 -7.37 -7.52 -10.83
CA ALA A 41 -7.07 -6.39 -11.71
C ALA A 41 -8.32 -5.78 -12.37
N GLU A 42 -9.31 -6.62 -12.72
CA GLU A 42 -10.63 -6.22 -13.24
C GLU A 42 -11.44 -5.47 -12.17
N ILE A 43 -11.56 -6.02 -10.95
CA ILE A 43 -12.23 -5.33 -9.84
C ILE A 43 -11.56 -3.98 -9.54
N ALA A 44 -10.22 -3.93 -9.57
CA ALA A 44 -9.48 -2.69 -9.41
C ALA A 44 -9.83 -1.67 -10.53
N ALA A 45 -9.97 -2.13 -11.78
CA ALA A 45 -10.37 -1.29 -12.91
C ALA A 45 -11.78 -0.73 -12.74
N GLU A 46 -12.73 -1.58 -12.34
CA GLU A 46 -14.13 -1.19 -12.08
C GLU A 46 -14.23 -0.18 -10.93
N LEU A 47 -13.53 -0.43 -9.82
CA LEU A 47 -13.54 0.46 -8.65
C LEU A 47 -12.93 1.83 -8.97
N MET A 48 -11.90 1.89 -9.81
CA MET A 48 -11.28 3.13 -10.29
C MET A 48 -12.04 3.79 -11.45
N GLY A 49 -12.98 3.09 -12.08
CA GLY A 49 -13.71 3.58 -13.26
C GLY A 49 -12.82 3.74 -14.50
N VAL A 50 -11.84 2.85 -14.71
CA VAL A 50 -10.88 2.91 -15.82
C VAL A 50 -10.98 1.68 -16.72
N SER A 51 -10.53 1.80 -17.99
CA SER A 51 -10.62 0.70 -18.97
C SER A 51 -9.50 -0.33 -18.86
N GLY A 52 -8.43 -0.04 -18.11
CA GLY A 52 -7.31 -0.97 -17.94
C GLY A 52 -6.44 -0.63 -16.73
N THR A 53 -5.80 -1.66 -16.16
CA THR A 53 -4.97 -1.55 -14.97
C THR A 53 -3.61 -2.19 -15.16
N ARG A 54 -2.59 -1.51 -14.65
CA ARG A 54 -1.21 -1.98 -14.58
C ARG A 54 -0.82 -2.26 -13.15
N LEU A 55 0.09 -3.21 -12.98
CA LEU A 55 0.74 -3.45 -11.70
C LEU A 55 1.74 -2.32 -11.39
N TYR A 56 1.67 -1.72 -10.21
CA TYR A 56 2.76 -0.89 -9.69
C TYR A 56 3.85 -1.80 -9.10
N HIS A 57 3.54 -2.47 -7.99
CA HIS A 57 4.28 -3.62 -7.48
C HIS A 57 3.38 -4.42 -6.52
N ASP A 58 3.85 -5.60 -6.13
CA ASP A 58 3.28 -6.37 -5.01
C ASP A 58 4.15 -6.21 -3.76
N GLN A 59 3.56 -6.50 -2.59
CA GLN A 59 4.35 -6.65 -1.36
C GLN A 59 3.69 -7.62 -0.38
N ALA A 60 4.51 -8.33 0.38
CA ALA A 60 4.08 -9.12 1.53
C ALA A 60 4.45 -8.38 2.82
N LEU A 61 3.50 -8.24 3.73
CA LEU A 61 3.63 -7.51 4.99
C LEU A 61 3.38 -8.45 6.17
N PHE A 62 4.41 -8.65 6.99
CA PHE A 62 4.36 -9.52 8.15
C PHE A 62 4.48 -8.69 9.42
N LYS A 63 3.35 -8.43 10.10
CA LYS A 63 3.36 -7.76 11.40
C LYS A 63 3.51 -8.83 12.48
N GLU A 64 4.70 -8.88 13.07
CA GLU A 64 5.06 -9.84 14.13
C GLU A 64 4.09 -9.73 15.32
N GLY A 65 3.95 -10.80 16.10
CA GLY A 65 3.21 -10.74 17.37
C GLY A 65 3.82 -9.67 18.28
N ARG A 66 2.97 -8.88 18.96
CA ARG A 66 3.40 -7.68 19.71
C ARG A 66 4.05 -6.58 18.84
N GLY A 67 3.94 -6.68 17.52
CA GLY A 67 4.49 -5.70 16.57
C GLY A 67 3.81 -4.32 16.67
N GLY A 68 4.57 -3.28 16.34
CA GLY A 68 4.13 -1.89 16.44
C GLY A 68 3.01 -1.51 15.49
N TYR A 69 2.44 -0.32 15.67
CA TYR A 69 1.43 0.23 14.77
C TYR A 69 2.05 0.74 13.46
N THR A 70 1.23 0.93 12.44
CA THR A 70 1.59 1.63 11.21
C THR A 70 0.87 2.98 11.24
N PRO A 71 1.60 4.11 11.24
CA PRO A 71 1.00 5.43 11.26
C PRO A 71 0.03 5.70 10.10
N TRP A 72 -0.79 6.73 10.25
CA TRP A 72 -1.57 7.34 9.19
C TRP A 72 -0.67 7.79 8.04
N HIS A 73 -1.09 7.48 6.82
CA HIS A 73 -0.42 7.93 5.61
C HIS A 73 -1.31 7.83 4.37
N GLN A 74 -0.79 8.37 3.26
CA GLN A 74 -1.28 8.13 1.91
C GLN A 74 -0.20 7.37 1.14
N ASP A 75 -0.55 6.23 0.54
CA ASP A 75 0.41 5.43 -0.22
C ASP A 75 0.99 6.22 -1.41
N GLN A 76 0.15 7.02 -2.09
CA GLN A 76 0.57 7.74 -3.29
C GLN A 76 1.49 8.94 -2.99
N HIS A 77 1.76 9.24 -1.72
CA HIS A 77 2.84 10.15 -1.34
C HIS A 77 4.18 9.72 -1.96
N TYR A 78 4.39 8.40 -2.03
CA TYR A 78 5.62 7.76 -2.49
C TYR A 78 5.65 7.56 -4.02
N TRP A 79 4.50 7.38 -4.66
CA TRP A 79 4.44 6.95 -6.07
C TRP A 79 4.52 8.12 -7.06
N PRO A 80 5.53 8.18 -7.94
CA PRO A 80 5.65 9.21 -8.97
C PRO A 80 4.75 8.91 -10.18
N LEU A 81 3.45 8.77 -9.94
CA LEU A 81 2.42 8.50 -10.95
C LEU A 81 1.52 9.73 -11.12
N ASP A 82 1.41 10.24 -12.35
CA ASP A 82 0.60 11.42 -12.71
C ASP A 82 -0.86 11.01 -12.96
N THR A 83 -1.53 10.56 -11.90
CA THR A 83 -2.94 10.14 -11.92
C THR A 83 -3.52 10.17 -10.50
N VAL A 84 -4.84 10.18 -10.35
CA VAL A 84 -5.51 9.87 -9.06
C VAL A 84 -6.05 8.44 -9.02
N ASN A 85 -6.01 7.74 -10.15
CA ASN A 85 -6.53 6.39 -10.32
C ASN A 85 -5.43 5.38 -9.99
N THR A 86 -5.15 5.29 -8.69
CA THR A 86 -4.30 4.27 -8.07
C THR A 86 -5.10 3.56 -6.98
N ILE A 87 -4.89 2.26 -6.81
CA ILE A 87 -5.63 1.48 -5.82
C ILE A 87 -4.76 0.35 -5.27
N THR A 88 -4.76 0.21 -3.95
CA THR A 88 -4.12 -0.89 -3.24
C THR A 88 -5.18 -1.93 -2.90
N VAL A 89 -4.87 -3.20 -3.20
CA VAL A 89 -5.60 -4.36 -2.68
C VAL A 89 -4.82 -4.90 -1.50
N TRP A 90 -5.46 -5.04 -0.36
CA TRP A 90 -4.87 -5.60 0.85
C TRP A 90 -5.66 -6.84 1.24
N MET A 91 -4.97 -7.98 1.31
CA MET A 91 -5.57 -9.30 1.52
C MET A 91 -4.81 -10.05 2.61
N PRO A 92 -5.43 -10.36 3.76
CA PRO A 92 -4.78 -11.19 4.75
C PRO A 92 -4.69 -12.63 4.26
N LEU A 93 -3.54 -13.26 4.52
CA LEU A 93 -3.27 -14.66 4.20
C LEU A 93 -3.68 -15.60 5.33
N VAL A 94 -4.08 -15.03 6.47
CA VAL A 94 -4.54 -15.72 7.68
C VAL A 94 -5.82 -15.04 8.18
N ASP A 95 -6.61 -15.74 8.99
CA ASP A 95 -7.75 -15.13 9.67
C ASP A 95 -7.29 -14.05 10.65
N LEU A 96 -7.97 -12.90 10.62
CA LEU A 96 -7.66 -11.74 11.45
C LEU A 96 -8.82 -11.38 12.38
N THR A 97 -8.44 -11.03 13.60
CA THR A 97 -9.26 -10.32 14.58
C THR A 97 -8.79 -8.88 14.73
N ALA A 98 -9.63 -7.98 15.24
CA ALA A 98 -9.33 -6.56 15.36
C ALA A 98 -8.02 -6.26 16.13
N ASP A 99 -7.69 -7.08 17.13
CA ASP A 99 -6.49 -6.97 17.95
C ASP A 99 -5.19 -7.40 17.22
N MET A 100 -5.28 -7.99 16.02
CA MET A 100 -4.13 -8.27 15.17
C MET A 100 -3.68 -7.07 14.33
N GLY A 101 -4.33 -5.91 14.49
CA GLY A 101 -3.99 -4.69 13.76
C GLY A 101 -4.54 -4.69 12.33
N ILE A 102 -5.84 -4.85 12.17
CA ILE A 102 -6.53 -4.67 10.88
C ILE A 102 -6.48 -3.19 10.47
N MET A 103 -6.40 -2.90 9.17
CA MET A 103 -6.35 -1.53 8.68
C MET A 103 -7.58 -0.71 9.08
N GLN A 104 -7.34 0.57 9.33
CA GLN A 104 -8.34 1.61 9.54
C GLN A 104 -8.19 2.66 8.45
N PHE A 105 -9.30 3.19 7.96
CA PHE A 105 -9.37 4.15 6.88
C PHE A 105 -10.18 5.38 7.31
N ALA A 106 -9.67 6.58 7.03
CA ALA A 106 -10.47 7.79 7.17
C ALA A 106 -11.43 7.89 5.97
N SER A 107 -12.72 7.68 6.23
CA SER A 107 -13.74 7.55 5.20
C SER A 107 -13.82 8.80 4.31
N ARG A 108 -13.81 8.61 2.98
CA ARG A 108 -13.80 9.66 1.95
C ARG A 108 -12.56 10.57 1.91
N SER A 109 -11.53 10.33 2.71
CA SER A 109 -10.33 11.19 2.76
C SER A 109 -9.59 11.34 1.42
N HIS A 110 -9.69 10.35 0.52
CA HIS A 110 -9.08 10.38 -0.82
C HIS A 110 -9.51 11.58 -1.68
N VAL A 111 -10.67 12.19 -1.42
CA VAL A 111 -11.14 13.34 -2.20
C VAL A 111 -10.29 14.60 -2.01
N ASN A 112 -9.46 14.65 -0.96
CA ASN A 112 -8.53 15.77 -0.75
C ASN A 112 -7.27 15.67 -1.63
N GLY A 113 -7.04 14.54 -2.30
CA GLY A 113 -5.83 14.33 -3.09
C GLY A 113 -4.56 14.35 -2.25
N TYR A 114 -3.48 14.87 -2.82
CA TYR A 114 -2.15 14.87 -2.20
C TYR A 114 -2.03 15.91 -1.08
N LEU A 115 -1.82 15.44 0.15
CA LEU A 115 -1.63 16.28 1.33
C LEU A 115 -0.13 16.50 1.59
N SER A 116 0.52 17.28 0.73
CA SER A 116 1.98 17.43 0.71
C SER A 116 2.59 17.95 2.02
N GLU A 117 1.83 18.73 2.79
CA GLU A 117 2.28 19.31 4.07
C GLU A 117 2.44 18.26 5.19
N MET A 118 1.81 17.09 5.04
CA MET A 118 1.82 16.03 6.06
C MET A 118 3.08 15.16 6.03
N GLY A 119 3.91 15.27 4.97
CA GLY A 119 5.17 14.54 4.87
C GLY A 119 5.01 13.02 4.76
N ALA A 120 6.12 12.31 4.99
CA ALA A 120 6.17 10.85 5.01
C ALA A 120 5.87 10.29 6.41
N ILE A 121 5.62 8.97 6.49
CA ILE A 121 5.38 8.25 7.75
C ILE A 121 6.47 8.57 8.79
N SER A 122 6.04 9.16 9.91
CA SER A 122 6.83 9.45 11.11
C SER A 122 5.89 9.68 12.30
N ASP A 123 6.43 9.82 13.51
CA ASP A 123 5.61 10.14 14.69
C ASP A 123 4.99 11.55 14.58
N GLU A 124 5.70 12.48 13.92
CA GLU A 124 5.20 13.83 13.65
C GLU A 124 4.05 13.82 12.63
N SER A 125 4.18 13.05 11.54
CA SER A 125 3.09 12.95 10.56
C SER A 125 1.90 12.17 11.11
N GLU A 126 2.10 11.17 11.99
CA GLU A 126 0.99 10.54 12.72
C GLU A 126 0.15 11.59 13.44
N THR A 127 0.79 12.43 14.26
CA THR A 127 0.10 13.44 15.07
C THR A 127 -0.63 14.44 14.18
N MET A 128 0.04 14.97 13.16
CA MET A 128 -0.53 15.95 12.25
C MET A 128 -1.72 15.40 11.46
N ILE A 129 -1.61 14.15 10.99
CA ILE A 129 -2.67 13.52 10.20
C ILE A 129 -3.85 13.13 11.10
N ASP A 130 -3.61 12.65 12.32
CA ASP A 130 -4.67 12.32 13.28
C ASP A 130 -5.49 13.57 13.62
N GLU A 131 -4.82 14.70 13.95
CA GLU A 131 -5.46 16.00 14.15
C GLU A 131 -6.26 16.47 12.91
N PHE A 132 -5.73 16.23 11.71
CA PHE A 132 -6.45 16.54 10.47
C PHE A 132 -7.70 15.68 10.28
N VAL A 133 -7.59 14.38 10.56
CA VAL A 133 -8.70 13.41 10.47
C VAL A 133 -9.81 13.82 11.44
N GLU A 134 -9.47 14.13 12.68
CA GLU A 134 -10.41 14.62 13.70
C GLU A 134 -11.01 15.98 13.33
N GLY A 135 -10.17 16.94 12.93
CA GLY A 135 -10.59 18.30 12.56
C GLY A 135 -11.51 18.35 11.34
N LYS A 136 -11.39 17.39 10.42
CA LYS A 136 -12.30 17.20 9.29
C LYS A 136 -13.55 16.39 9.64
N GLY A 137 -13.60 15.77 10.82
CA GLY A 137 -14.68 14.88 11.24
C GLY A 137 -14.76 13.62 10.39
N TYR A 138 -13.63 13.10 9.90
CA TYR A 138 -13.63 11.85 9.17
C TYR A 138 -13.89 10.68 10.11
N GLU A 139 -14.77 9.78 9.69
CA GLU A 139 -14.98 8.51 10.38
C GLU A 139 -13.84 7.54 10.05
N ALA A 140 -13.05 7.17 11.05
CA ALA A 140 -12.05 6.11 10.94
C ALA A 140 -12.74 4.74 11.01
N THR A 141 -12.81 4.03 9.88
CA THR A 141 -13.51 2.75 9.75
C THR A 141 -12.54 1.60 9.50
N GLY A 142 -12.84 0.41 10.02
CA GLY A 142 -12.06 -0.80 9.80
C GLY A 142 -12.93 -2.04 10.04
N GLN A 143 -12.56 -3.17 9.44
CA GLN A 143 -13.30 -4.42 9.67
C GLN A 143 -12.96 -4.98 11.06
N PRO A 144 -13.95 -5.48 11.83
CA PRO A 144 -13.69 -6.09 13.13
C PRO A 144 -13.05 -7.48 13.01
N VAL A 145 -13.30 -8.18 11.90
CA VAL A 145 -12.72 -9.48 11.55
C VAL A 145 -12.53 -9.55 10.05
N MET A 146 -11.51 -10.30 9.61
CA MET A 146 -11.34 -10.69 8.22
C MET A 146 -10.93 -12.15 8.15
N LYS A 147 -11.41 -12.90 7.16
CA LYS A 147 -10.96 -14.25 6.87
C LYS A 147 -9.78 -14.23 5.90
N ALA A 148 -8.96 -15.27 5.94
CA ALA A 148 -7.93 -15.47 4.93
C ALA A 148 -8.56 -15.40 3.53
N GLY A 149 -8.04 -14.51 2.67
CA GLY A 149 -8.56 -14.28 1.33
C GLY A 149 -9.67 -13.23 1.20
N ASP A 150 -10.18 -12.66 2.30
CA ASP A 150 -10.94 -11.41 2.24
C ASP A 150 -10.06 -10.29 1.67
N ALA A 151 -10.63 -9.18 1.22
CA ALA A 151 -9.82 -8.06 0.73
C ALA A 151 -10.48 -6.71 1.00
N THR A 152 -9.64 -5.73 1.30
CA THR A 152 -10.00 -4.31 1.22
C THR A 152 -9.33 -3.67 0.02
N PHE A 153 -10.00 -2.67 -0.55
CA PHE A 153 -9.48 -1.86 -1.64
C PHE A 153 -9.49 -0.41 -1.19
N HIS A 154 -8.36 0.30 -1.36
CA HIS A 154 -8.27 1.71 -1.03
C HIS A 154 -7.49 2.49 -2.07
N TYR A 155 -8.00 3.67 -2.43
CA TYR A 155 -7.29 4.58 -3.32
C TYR A 155 -5.96 5.03 -2.71
N GLY A 156 -4.96 5.31 -3.53
CA GLY A 156 -3.64 5.75 -3.05
C GLY A 156 -3.66 7.04 -2.20
N TRP A 157 -4.69 7.87 -2.36
CA TRP A 157 -4.91 9.07 -1.53
C TRP A 157 -5.80 8.84 -0.30
N THR A 158 -6.31 7.63 -0.07
CA THR A 158 -7.05 7.31 1.15
C THR A 158 -6.09 7.34 2.34
N LEU A 159 -6.37 8.21 3.31
CA LEU A 159 -5.68 8.17 4.59
C LEU A 159 -6.04 6.88 5.32
N HIS A 160 -5.01 6.14 5.70
CA HIS A 160 -5.17 4.87 6.38
C HIS A 160 -4.02 4.61 7.37
N ARG A 161 -4.31 3.80 8.39
CA ARG A 161 -3.36 3.35 9.41
C ARG A 161 -3.63 1.90 9.77
N ALA A 162 -2.77 1.29 10.59
CA ALA A 162 -3.06 0.00 11.20
C ALA A 162 -2.60 -0.02 12.66
N PRO A 163 -3.45 -0.40 13.63
CA PRO A 163 -3.02 -0.59 15.01
C PRO A 163 -1.89 -1.63 15.14
N GLY A 164 -1.21 -1.62 16.28
CA GLY A 164 -0.24 -2.65 16.63
C GLY A 164 -0.91 -4.02 16.82
N ASN A 165 -0.15 -5.09 16.61
CA ASN A 165 -0.62 -6.45 16.83
C ASN A 165 -0.53 -6.79 18.32
N GLN A 166 -1.67 -6.90 18.99
CA GLN A 166 -1.79 -7.21 20.42
C GLN A 166 -1.82 -8.71 20.70
N THR A 167 -1.67 -9.55 19.68
CA THR A 167 -1.59 -11.01 19.81
C THR A 167 -0.14 -11.48 19.74
N ASP A 168 0.08 -12.76 20.00
CA ASP A 168 1.37 -13.43 19.80
C ASP A 168 1.48 -14.10 18.41
N THR A 169 0.43 -14.00 17.59
CA THR A 169 0.37 -14.60 16.25
C THR A 169 0.76 -13.57 15.20
N MET A 170 1.58 -13.96 14.22
CA MET A 170 1.96 -13.08 13.12
C MET A 170 0.76 -12.78 12.21
N ARG A 171 0.57 -11.50 11.87
CA ARG A 171 -0.39 -11.06 10.86
C ARG A 171 0.30 -11.05 9.49
N GLU A 172 -0.15 -11.91 8.59
CA GLU A 172 0.41 -12.07 7.25
C GLU A 172 -0.54 -11.49 6.20
N VAL A 173 -0.02 -10.64 5.33
CA VAL A 173 -0.81 -9.92 4.33
C VAL A 173 -0.06 -9.92 3.01
N MET A 174 -0.81 -10.12 1.93
CA MET A 174 -0.38 -9.79 0.58
C MET A 174 -1.06 -8.51 0.12
N THR A 175 -0.30 -7.59 -0.47
CA THR A 175 -0.87 -6.44 -1.18
C THR A 175 -0.48 -6.44 -2.64
N THR A 176 -1.39 -5.94 -3.46
CA THR A 176 -1.13 -5.68 -4.88
C THR A 176 -1.61 -4.29 -5.22
N ILE A 177 -0.71 -3.48 -5.77
CA ILE A 177 -0.98 -2.07 -6.06
C ILE A 177 -1.16 -1.93 -7.56
N TYR A 178 -2.24 -1.26 -7.95
CA TYR A 178 -2.59 -1.02 -9.34
C TYR A 178 -2.69 0.47 -9.64
N PHE A 179 -2.48 0.81 -10.90
CA PHE A 179 -2.76 2.14 -11.43
C PHE A 179 -3.38 2.06 -12.82
N ALA A 180 -4.04 3.14 -13.25
CA ALA A 180 -4.68 3.20 -14.55
C ALA A 180 -3.68 3.04 -15.72
N ASP A 181 -4.03 2.24 -16.72
CA ASP A 181 -3.26 2.19 -17.96
C ASP A 181 -3.22 3.58 -18.65
N GLY A 182 -2.12 3.86 -19.37
CA GLY A 182 -1.87 5.16 -19.98
C GLY A 182 -1.37 6.25 -19.02
N THR A 183 -1.22 5.95 -17.72
CA THR A 183 -0.62 6.88 -16.74
C THR A 183 0.81 7.25 -17.14
N ARG A 184 1.17 8.53 -16.94
CA ARG A 184 2.54 9.02 -17.14
C ARG A 184 3.31 9.09 -15.83
N ILE A 185 4.63 9.01 -15.93
CA ILE A 185 5.53 9.18 -14.81
C ILE A 185 5.56 10.67 -14.42
N LEU A 186 5.20 10.96 -13.17
CA LEU A 186 5.26 12.30 -12.60
C LEU A 186 6.71 12.70 -12.36
N LYS A 187 7.03 13.99 -12.52
CA LYS A 187 8.32 14.52 -12.06
C LYS A 187 8.35 14.47 -10.53
N PRO A 188 9.30 13.76 -9.90
CA PRO A 188 9.40 13.73 -8.44
C PRO A 188 9.53 15.13 -7.85
N ASP A 189 8.79 15.37 -6.76
CA ASP A 189 8.77 16.62 -5.98
C ASP A 189 9.20 16.40 -4.52
N ASN A 190 9.50 15.16 -4.14
CA ASN A 190 10.05 14.78 -2.84
C ASN A 190 11.06 13.62 -3.02
N PRO A 191 11.98 13.40 -2.05
CA PRO A 191 13.01 12.37 -2.15
C PRO A 191 12.46 10.94 -2.25
N TRP A 192 11.26 10.69 -1.72
CA TRP A 192 10.65 9.37 -1.73
C TRP A 192 10.17 8.97 -3.12
N ARG A 193 9.56 9.90 -3.85
CA ARG A 193 9.22 9.73 -5.26
C ARG A 193 10.45 9.57 -6.14
N GLU A 194 11.57 10.20 -5.78
CA GLU A 194 12.83 9.97 -6.49
C GLU A 194 13.36 8.56 -6.27
N ASP A 195 13.17 7.99 -5.08
CA ASP A 195 13.55 6.62 -4.78
C ASP A 195 12.64 5.61 -5.50
N ASP A 196 11.32 5.78 -5.37
CA ASP A 196 10.33 4.94 -6.02
C ASP A 196 10.44 4.95 -7.56
N LEU A 197 10.79 6.10 -8.16
CA LEU A 197 11.09 6.18 -9.60
C LEU A 197 12.23 5.23 -10.00
N LYS A 198 13.29 5.15 -9.20
CA LYS A 198 14.46 4.31 -9.49
C LYS A 198 14.14 2.83 -9.31
N ASN A 199 13.30 2.50 -8.33
CA ASN A 199 13.06 1.12 -7.91
C ASN A 199 11.89 0.44 -8.64
N TRP A 200 10.82 1.18 -8.97
CA TRP A 200 9.53 0.55 -9.35
C TRP A 200 9.07 0.83 -10.77
N LEU A 201 9.68 1.78 -11.47
CA LEU A 201 9.24 2.20 -12.82
C LEU A 201 10.21 1.80 -13.94
N GLY A 202 11.04 0.77 -13.71
CA GLY A 202 11.82 0.10 -14.76
C GLY A 202 12.78 1.00 -15.53
N GLY A 203 13.28 2.09 -14.92
CA GLY A 203 14.16 3.07 -15.56
C GLY A 203 13.44 4.09 -16.46
N GLY A 204 12.11 4.16 -16.41
CA GLY A 204 11.34 5.22 -17.07
C GLY A 204 11.69 6.62 -16.55
N ARG A 205 11.45 7.65 -17.36
CA ARG A 205 11.72 9.05 -17.00
C ARG A 205 10.43 9.85 -16.86
N PRO A 206 10.44 10.96 -16.11
CA PRO A 206 9.29 11.86 -16.03
C PRO A 206 8.74 12.23 -17.40
N GLY A 207 7.43 12.08 -17.59
CA GLY A 207 6.72 12.27 -18.84
C GLY A 207 6.57 11.01 -19.71
N ASP A 208 7.38 9.98 -19.52
CA ASP A 208 7.19 8.68 -20.18
C ASP A 208 5.90 8.00 -19.68
N LEU A 209 5.38 7.03 -20.42
CA LEU A 209 4.31 6.16 -19.91
C LEU A 209 4.88 5.27 -18.79
N ALA A 210 4.15 5.14 -17.68
CA ALA A 210 4.46 4.20 -16.62
C ALA A 210 4.06 2.79 -17.07
N GLN A 211 5.01 2.08 -17.69
CA GLN A 211 4.81 0.74 -18.26
C GLN A 211 6.14 0.00 -18.34
N GLY A 212 6.08 -1.32 -18.48
CA GLY A 212 7.26 -2.14 -18.74
C GLY A 212 7.11 -3.54 -18.16
N GLU A 213 8.23 -4.25 -18.08
CA GLU A 213 8.28 -5.59 -17.45
C GLU A 213 7.90 -5.53 -15.97
N LEU A 214 8.31 -4.47 -15.26
CA LEU A 214 7.94 -4.26 -13.85
C LEU A 214 6.50 -3.74 -13.68
N ASN A 215 5.94 -3.09 -14.71
CA ASN A 215 4.59 -2.52 -14.69
C ASN A 215 3.72 -3.06 -15.83
N PRO A 216 3.49 -4.40 -15.88
CA PRO A 216 2.71 -5.03 -16.94
C PRO A 216 1.25 -4.58 -16.89
N LEU A 217 0.61 -4.59 -18.06
CA LEU A 217 -0.84 -4.48 -18.18
C LEU A 217 -1.45 -5.80 -17.71
N LEU A 218 -2.30 -5.76 -16.69
CA LEU A 218 -2.93 -6.95 -16.10
C LEU A 218 -4.41 -7.10 -16.50
N TYR A 219 -5.07 -6.00 -16.83
CA TYR A 219 -6.45 -5.99 -17.31
C TYR A 219 -6.68 -4.88 -18.33
N SER A 220 -7.52 -5.17 -19.33
CA SER A 220 -8.14 -4.20 -20.24
C SER A 220 -9.52 -4.71 -20.65
N ALA A 221 -10.51 -3.82 -20.69
CA ALA A 221 -11.89 -4.09 -21.14
C ALA A 221 -12.02 -4.07 -22.67
#